data_AF-A0A963T4K6-F1
#
_entry.id   AF-A0A963T4K6-F1
#
_cell.length_a   1.000
_cell.length_b   1.000
_cell.length_c   1.000
_cell.angle_alpha   90.00
_cell.angle_beta   90.00
_cell.angle_gamma   90.00
#
_symmetry.space_group_name_H-M   'P 1'
#
loop_
_entity.id
_entity.type
_entity.pdbx_description
1 polymer ?
#
loop_
_entity_poly.entity_id
_entity_poly.type
_entity_poly.pdbx_seq_one_letter_code
_entity_poly.pdbx_strand_id
1 'polypeptide(L)' 'CHFDDVISVRQLNLRPDVKEGVVDLLAVAFEAGADGAGVITLDFAGGGAIRLEVESLNAQLADISAPWMTEARPDHEI' A
#
# COMPACT_ATOMS: atom_id res chain seq x y z
N CYS A 1 -2.41 -7.09 -7.50
CA CYS A 1 -1.53 -5.91 -7.58
C CYS A 1 -0.08 -6.39 -7.72
N HIS A 2 0.76 -5.69 -8.49
CA HIS A 2 2.19 -5.97 -8.58
C HIS A 2 2.98 -4.69 -8.82
N PHE A 3 4.26 -4.70 -8.42
CA PHE A 3 5.25 -3.67 -8.69
C PHE A 3 6.47 -4.38 -9.28
N ASP A 4 6.91 -3.96 -10.46
CA ASP A 4 8.09 -4.50 -11.14
C ASP A 4 9.32 -3.63 -10.88
N ASP A 5 10.48 -4.12 -11.32
CA ASP A 5 11.72 -3.32 -11.39
C ASP A 5 12.16 -2.75 -10.01
N VAL A 6 11.79 -3.45 -8.93
CA VAL A 6 12.08 -3.07 -7.54
C VAL A 6 13.52 -3.45 -7.17
N ILE A 7 14.32 -2.44 -6.85
CA ILE A 7 15.72 -2.57 -6.41
C ILE A 7 15.78 -2.87 -4.91
N SER A 8 14.93 -2.23 -4.11
CA SER A 8 14.93 -2.44 -2.66
C SER A 8 13.56 -2.20 -2.03
N VAL A 9 13.35 -2.88 -0.90
CA VAL A 9 12.13 -2.77 -0.10
C VAL A 9 12.51 -2.46 1.35
N ARG A 10 11.83 -1.49 1.94
CA ARG A 10 11.88 -1.21 3.38
C ARG A 10 10.46 -1.12 3.92
N GLN A 11 10.27 -1.53 5.17
CA GLN A 11 9.00 -1.42 5.85
C GLN A 11 9.18 -0.77 7.22
N LEU A 12 8.13 -0.09 7.67
CA LEU A 12 8.05 0.55 8.98
C LEU A 12 6.71 0.21 9.62
N ASN A 13 6.72 -0.11 10.91
CA ASN A 13 5.52 -0.37 11.72
C ASN A 13 4.53 -1.38 11.11
N LEU A 14 5.05 -2.33 10.33
CA LEU A 14 4.30 -3.47 9.81
C LEU A 14 4.77 -4.74 10.50
N ARG A 15 3.83 -5.64 10.77
CA ARG A 15 4.02 -6.90 11.48
C ARG A 15 3.96 -8.07 10.50
N PRO A 16 5.04 -8.38 9.77
CA PRO A 16 5.04 -9.46 8.78
C PRO A 16 4.86 -10.85 9.41
N ASP A 17 5.05 -10.97 10.72
CA ASP A 17 4.85 -12.19 11.50
C ASP A 17 3.36 -12.53 11.72
N VAL A 18 2.46 -11.55 11.59
CA VAL A 18 1.02 -11.74 11.74
C VAL A 18 0.40 -12.02 10.36
N LYS A 19 0.38 -13.29 9.96
CA LYS A 19 -0.04 -13.72 8.62
C LYS A 19 -1.46 -13.31 8.22
N GLU A 20 -2.35 -13.18 9.18
CA GLU A 20 -3.75 -12.76 8.97
C GLU A 20 -3.99 -11.30 9.37
N GLY A 21 -2.92 -10.51 9.52
CA GLY A 21 -3.02 -9.09 9.82
C GLY A 21 -3.65 -8.34 8.64
N VAL A 22 -4.66 -7.53 8.95
CA VAL A 22 -5.29 -6.62 7.98
C VAL A 22 -4.69 -5.23 8.16
N VAL A 23 -4.38 -4.58 7.05
CA VAL A 23 -3.91 -3.19 7.02
C VAL A 23 -4.70 -2.41 5.99
N ASP A 24 -5.05 -1.17 6.31
CA ASP A 24 -5.77 -0.29 5.40
C ASP A 24 -4.77 0.59 4.66
N LEU A 25 -4.69 0.44 3.33
CA LEU A 25 -3.87 1.30 2.47
C LEU A 25 -4.54 2.67 2.33
N LEU A 26 -3.88 3.72 2.80
CA LEU A 26 -4.40 5.09 2.78
C LEU A 26 -3.90 5.90 1.59
N ALA A 27 -2.63 5.73 1.22
CA ALA A 27 -2.02 6.49 0.14
C ALA A 27 -0.95 5.69 -0.61
N VAL A 28 -0.79 6.05 -1.88
CA VAL A 28 0.30 5.61 -2.75
C VAL A 28 0.95 6.88 -3.30
N ALA A 29 2.20 7.14 -2.91
CA ALA A 29 2.96 8.30 -3.34
C ALA A 29 4.17 7.86 -4.18
N PHE A 30 4.50 8.64 -5.21
CA PHE A 30 5.70 8.43 -6.02
C PHE A 30 6.58 9.68 -5.99
N GLU A 31 7.79 9.54 -5.47
CA GLU A 31 8.85 10.54 -5.56
C GLU A 31 9.72 10.23 -6.78
N ALA A 32 9.57 11.03 -7.83
CA ALA A 32 10.25 10.81 -9.10
C ALA A 32 11.76 11.09 -9.01
N GLY A 33 12.54 10.14 -9.52
CA GLY A 33 13.95 10.27 -9.85
C GLY A 33 14.17 10.50 -11.35
N ALA A 34 15.37 10.19 -11.83
CA ALA A 34 15.70 10.30 -13.25
C ALA A 34 15.12 9.13 -14.06
N ASP A 35 14.76 9.39 -15.32
CA ASP A 35 14.39 8.36 -16.30
C ASP A 35 13.28 7.39 -15.85
N GLY A 36 12.34 7.86 -15.03
CA GLY A 36 11.22 7.06 -14.51
C GLY A 36 11.58 6.22 -13.28
N ALA A 37 12.84 6.19 -12.86
CA ALA A 37 13.24 5.66 -11.56
C ALA A 37 12.62 6.49 -10.43
N GLY A 38 12.59 5.94 -9.22
CA GLY A 38 12.15 6.71 -8.06
C GLY A 38 11.75 5.83 -6.89
N VAL A 39 10.93 6.43 -6.03
CA VAL A 39 10.51 5.81 -4.77
C VAL A 39 9.00 5.81 -4.71
N ILE A 40 8.43 4.62 -4.52
CA ILE A 40 7.00 4.45 -4.24
C ILE A 40 6.85 4.23 -2.74
N THR A 41 6.00 5.02 -2.09
CA THR A 41 5.63 4.85 -0.68
C THR A 41 4.17 4.44 -0.59
N LEU A 42 3.91 3.32 0.08
CA LEU A 42 2.58 2.82 0.43
C LEU A 42 2.35 3.12 1.92
N ASP A 43 1.43 4.03 2.22
CA ASP A 43 1.12 4.44 3.59
C ASP A 43 -0.14 3.73 4.07
N PHE A 44 -0.08 3.17 5.28
CA PHE A 44 -1.15 2.41 5.90
C PHE A 44 -1.69 3.09 7.15
N ALA A 45 -2.96 2.83 7.46
CA ALA A 45 -3.55 3.24 8.74
C ALA A 45 -2.74 2.66 9.91
N GLY A 46 -2.68 3.41 11.01
CA GLY A 46 -1.83 3.06 12.15
C GLY A 46 -0.35 3.40 11.97
N GLY A 47 0.03 4.11 10.90
CA GLY A 47 1.39 4.62 10.70
C GLY A 47 2.38 3.57 10.17
N GLY A 48 1.86 2.50 9.57
CA GLY A 48 2.64 1.53 8.80
C GLY A 48 3.01 2.09 7.43
N ALA A 49 4.19 1.73 6.91
CA ALA A 49 4.59 2.13 5.57
C ALA A 49 5.46 1.07 4.88
N ILE A 50 5.34 0.98 3.55
CA ILE A 50 6.28 0.25 2.69
C ILE A 50 6.90 1.23 1.71
N ARG A 51 8.23 1.27 1.65
CA ARG A 51 9.00 2.04 0.68
C ARG A 51 9.63 1.10 -0.33
N LEU A 52 9.33 1.32 -1.61
CA LEU A 52 9.87 0.60 -2.76
C LEU A 52 10.78 1.55 -3.55
N GLU A 53 12.01 1.14 -3.79
CA GLU A 53 12.91 1.85 -4.72
C GLU A 53 12.91 1.11 -6.05
N VAL A 54 12.62 1.80 -7.14
CA VAL A 54 12.43 1.20 -8.47
C VAL A 54 13.36 1.82 -9.50
N GLU A 55 13.88 1.01 -10.43
CA GLU A 55 14.65 1.53 -11.58
C GLU A 55 13.75 2.16 -12.64
N SER A 56 12.47 1.77 -12.69
CA SER A 56 11.46 2.34 -13.56
C SER A 56 10.08 2.19 -12.91
N LEU A 57 9.21 3.19 -13.07
CA LEU A 57 7.83 3.09 -12.59
C LEU A 57 7.02 2.13 -13.47
N ASN A 58 6.96 0.88 -13.04
CA ASN A 58 6.09 -0.14 -13.60
C ASN A 58 5.29 -0.82 -12.49
N ALA A 59 3.99 -0.53 -12.43
CA ALA A 59 3.12 -1.03 -11.38
C ALA A 59 1.67 -1.15 -11.84
N GLN A 60 0.97 -2.16 -11.30
CA GLN A 60 -0.47 -2.31 -11.47
C GLN A 60 -1.15 -2.52 -10.12
N LEU A 61 -2.08 -1.62 -9.80
CA LEU A 61 -2.99 -1.75 -8.67
C LEU A 61 -4.41 -1.99 -9.18
N ALA A 62 -5.08 -3.00 -8.64
CA ALA A 62 -6.45 -3.32 -8.96
C ALA A 62 -7.15 -3.69 -7.66
N ASP A 63 -8.29 -3.06 -7.39
CA ASP A 63 -9.20 -3.49 -6.35
C ASP A 63 -10.13 -4.54 -6.95
N ILE A 64 -9.83 -5.80 -6.66
CA ILE A 64 -10.50 -6.98 -7.21
C ILE A 64 -11.28 -7.73 -6.13
N SER A 65 -11.45 -7.13 -4.96
CA SER A 65 -12.12 -7.77 -3.84
C SER A 65 -13.62 -7.47 -3.84
N ALA A 66 -14.43 -8.45 -3.44
CA ALA A 66 -15.82 -8.18 -3.08
C ALA A 66 -15.83 -7.29 -1.83
N PRO A 67 -16.79 -6.34 -1.70
CA PRO A 67 -16.92 -5.54 -0.49
C PRO A 67 -16.96 -6.44 0.74
N TRP A 68 -16.22 -6.06 1.78
CA TRP A 68 -16.23 -6.81 3.04
C TRP A 68 -17.59 -6.63 3.73
N MET A 69 -18.19 -7.75 4.14
CA MET A 69 -19.42 -7.72 4.92
C MET A 69 -19.11 -7.18 6.32
N THR A 70 -19.81 -6.11 6.71
CA THR A 70 -19.82 -5.61 8.08
C THR A 70 -21.10 -6.09 8.76
N GLU A 71 -21.01 -6.57 10.00
CA GLU A 71 -22.19 -6.95 10.79
C GLU A 71 -23.04 -5.74 11.18
N ALA A 72 -22.40 -4.57 11.30
CA ALA A 72 -23.04 -3.34 11.74
C ALA A 72 -23.15 -2.34 10.59
N ARG A 73 -24.37 -1.83 10.38
CA ARG A 73 -24.61 -0.62 9.59
C ARG A 73 -24.47 0.60 10.52
N PRO A 74 -23.62 1.58 10.22
CA PRO A 74 -23.55 2.79 11.03
C PRO A 74 -24.89 3.54 10.97
N ASP A 75 -25.41 3.90 12.15
CA ASP A 75 -26.59 4.76 12.31
C ASP A 75 -26.07 6.18 12.58
N HIS A 76 -26.31 7.07 11.63
CA HIS A 76 -25.98 8.49 11.77
C HIS A 76 -27.31 9.24 11.93
N GLU A 77 -27.57 9.79 13.11
CA GLU A 77 -28.60 10.82 13.25
C GLU A 77 -28.19 12.02 12.38
N ILE A 78 -29.10 12.43 11.48
CA ILE A 78 -28.95 13.60 10.62
C ILE A 78 -29.09 14.87 11.45
#